data_AF-A0A429BZ87-F1
#
_entry.id   AF-A0A429BZ87-F1
#
_cell.length_a   1.000
_cell.length_b   1.000
_cell.length_c   1.000
_cell.angle_alpha   90.00
_cell.angle_beta   90.00
_cell.angle_gamma   90.00
#
_symmetry.space_group_name_H-M   'P 1'
#
loop_
_entity.id
_entity.type
_entity.pdbx_description
1 polymer ?
#
loop_
_entity_poly.entity_id
_entity_poly.type
_entity_poly.pdbx_seq_one_letter_code
_entity_poly.pdbx_strand_id
1 'polypeptide(L)'
;MIACFLGGELSSRRFGQGLRSRLVEAGHAEQLLTHPDLCDAGANLARRALLAATRGYGEDRDLFENFPAHVTWTRALLSGDEVAGARYVDYSYWVELSGGSRRPTDAAARIEAGLRAFDVPNEPFVEAAQAFAAGERFPPLIMVGERQDDLVCLEGNLRLTAYALADFPSDIECLVGTAPGMGRWAR
;
A
#
# COMPACT_ATOMS: atom_id res chain seq x y z
N MET A 1 -0.07 10.33 -5.72
CA MET A 1 -0.32 9.34 -4.65
C MET A 1 -1.80 9.01 -4.50
N ILE A 2 -2.67 9.95 -4.14
CA ILE A 2 -4.09 9.68 -3.79
C ILE A 2 -4.82 8.83 -4.85
N ALA A 3 -4.69 9.19 -6.13
CA ALA A 3 -5.30 8.42 -7.23
C ALA A 3 -4.80 6.96 -7.29
N CYS A 4 -3.50 6.73 -7.08
CA CYS A 4 -2.91 5.39 -7.06
C CYS A 4 -3.41 4.59 -5.85
N PHE A 5 -3.46 5.21 -4.67
CA PHE A 5 -3.94 4.58 -3.45
C PHE A 5 -5.39 4.10 -3.62
N LEU A 6 -6.27 5.00 -4.06
CA LEU A 6 -7.69 4.69 -4.26
C LEU A 6 -7.91 3.67 -5.39
N GLY A 7 -7.09 3.69 -6.44
CA GLY A 7 -7.10 2.66 -7.49
C GLY A 7 -6.73 1.28 -6.95
N GLY A 8 -5.69 1.21 -6.10
CA GLY A 8 -5.30 -0.01 -5.40
C GLY A 8 -6.44 -0.54 -4.52
N GLU A 9 -7.07 0.32 -3.73
CA GLU A 9 -8.20 -0.07 -2.89
C GLU A 9 -9.43 -0.53 -3.68
N LEU A 10 -9.72 0.12 -4.81
CA LEU A 10 -10.85 -0.23 -5.66
C LEU A 10 -10.75 -1.67 -6.19
N SER A 11 -9.52 -2.11 -6.48
CA SER A 11 -9.20 -3.48 -6.91
C SER A 11 -9.11 -4.48 -5.75
N SER A 12 -9.06 -4.01 -4.50
CA SER A 12 -8.95 -4.87 -3.33
C SER A 12 -10.25 -5.61 -3.05
N ARG A 13 -10.18 -6.94 -2.85
CA ARG A 13 -11.32 -7.73 -2.36
C ARG A 13 -11.85 -7.23 -1.01
N ARG A 14 -10.96 -6.74 -0.13
CA ARG A 14 -11.31 -6.29 1.23
C ARG A 14 -11.89 -4.88 1.26
N PHE A 15 -11.31 -3.95 0.49
CA PHE A 15 -11.66 -2.53 0.59
C PHE A 15 -12.54 -2.02 -0.56
N GLY A 16 -12.55 -2.71 -1.70
CA GLY A 16 -13.16 -2.21 -2.93
C GLY A 16 -14.68 -2.04 -2.85
N GLN A 17 -15.39 -2.92 -2.13
CA GLN A 17 -16.85 -2.78 -1.97
C GLN A 17 -17.20 -1.56 -1.12
N GLY A 18 -16.54 -1.39 0.03
CA GLY A 18 -16.74 -0.23 0.90
C GLY A 18 -16.42 1.08 0.20
N LEU A 19 -15.34 1.12 -0.59
CA LEU A 19 -14.97 2.29 -1.38
C LEU A 19 -16.02 2.65 -2.44
N ARG A 20 -16.58 1.65 -3.14
CA ARG A 20 -17.67 1.86 -4.10
C ARG A 20 -18.94 2.40 -3.43
N SER A 21 -19.31 1.89 -2.26
CA SER A 21 -20.44 2.44 -1.49
C SER A 21 -20.22 3.91 -1.14
N ARG A 22 -19.02 4.28 -0.67
CA ARG A 22 -18.68 5.68 -0.35
C ARG A 22 -18.67 6.60 -1.57
N LEU A 23 -18.24 6.12 -2.73
CA LEU A 23 -18.33 6.87 -4.00
C LEU A 23 -19.78 7.22 -4.33
N VAL A 24 -20.68 6.23 -4.25
CA VAL A 24 -22.10 6.43 -4.54
C VAL A 24 -22.76 7.38 -3.53
N GLU A 25 -22.46 7.23 -2.24
CA GLU A 25 -22.93 8.14 -1.18
C GLU A 25 -22.48 9.60 -1.43
N ALA A 26 -21.26 9.79 -1.94
CA ALA A 26 -20.72 11.10 -2.29
C ALA A 26 -21.21 11.63 -3.66
N GLY A 27 -22.07 10.90 -4.37
CA GLY A 27 -22.58 11.30 -5.69
C GLY A 27 -21.54 11.23 -6.81
N HIS A 28 -20.49 10.41 -6.65
CA HIS A 28 -19.42 10.24 -7.63
C HIS A 28 -19.52 8.92 -8.37
N ALA A 29 -19.14 8.95 -9.66
CA ALA A 29 -19.04 7.75 -10.49
C ALA A 29 -17.66 7.07 -10.31
N GLU A 30 -17.57 5.76 -10.58
CA GLU A 30 -16.32 4.99 -10.46
C GLU A 30 -15.19 5.50 -11.38
N GLN A 31 -15.55 6.21 -12.46
CA GLN A 31 -14.63 6.94 -13.35
C GLN A 31 -13.76 7.96 -12.61
N LEU A 32 -14.22 8.46 -11.45
CA LEU A 32 -13.41 9.30 -10.58
C LEU A 32 -12.10 8.59 -10.22
N LEU A 33 -12.08 7.26 -10.09
CA LEU A 33 -10.90 6.50 -9.66
C LEU A 33 -10.20 5.76 -10.81
N THR A 34 -10.94 5.28 -11.81
CA THR A 34 -10.36 4.39 -12.84
C THR A 34 -9.57 5.11 -13.92
N HIS A 35 -9.86 6.39 -14.20
CA HIS A 35 -9.18 7.18 -15.23
C HIS A 35 -8.85 8.58 -14.70
N PRO A 36 -7.87 8.70 -13.78
CA PRO A 36 -7.64 9.94 -13.10
C PRO A 36 -6.96 10.98 -13.98
N ASP A 37 -7.69 12.02 -14.36
CA ASP A 37 -7.09 13.28 -14.80
C ASP A 37 -6.50 14.02 -13.59
N LEU A 38 -5.18 14.21 -13.59
CA LEU A 38 -4.46 14.91 -12.53
C LEU A 38 -4.46 16.43 -12.71
N CYS A 39 -4.88 16.94 -13.87
CA CYS A 39 -5.06 18.37 -14.12
C CYS A 39 -6.44 18.87 -13.66
N ASP A 40 -7.41 17.98 -13.43
CA ASP A 40 -8.72 18.33 -12.88
C ASP A 40 -8.65 18.54 -11.36
N ALA A 41 -8.57 19.80 -10.96
CA ALA A 41 -8.54 20.19 -9.55
C ALA A 41 -9.79 19.76 -8.77
N GLY A 42 -10.97 19.76 -9.40
CA GLY A 42 -12.23 19.35 -8.77
C GLY A 42 -12.26 17.85 -8.50
N ALA A 43 -11.89 17.05 -9.50
CA ALA A 43 -11.77 15.59 -9.34
C ALA A 43 -10.69 15.23 -8.31
N ASN A 44 -9.57 15.96 -8.28
CA ASN A 44 -8.52 15.74 -7.28
C ASN A 44 -8.99 16.08 -5.86
N LEU A 45 -9.78 17.14 -5.69
CA LEU A 45 -10.38 17.48 -4.40
C LEU A 45 -11.35 16.39 -3.95
N ALA A 46 -12.19 15.88 -4.86
CA ALA A 46 -13.11 14.78 -4.58
C ALA A 46 -12.38 13.49 -4.16
N ARG A 47 -11.31 13.11 -4.87
CA ARG A 47 -10.46 11.97 -4.48
C ARG A 47 -9.84 12.17 -3.10
N ARG A 48 -9.36 13.39 -2.79
CA ARG A 48 -8.79 13.69 -1.47
C ARG A 48 -9.85 13.54 -0.36
N ALA A 49 -11.06 14.07 -0.58
CA ALA A 49 -12.16 13.95 0.36
C ALA A 49 -12.57 12.49 0.58
N LEU A 50 -12.60 11.68 -0.49
CA LEU A 50 -12.89 10.26 -0.40
C LEU A 50 -11.84 9.51 0.44
N LEU A 51 -10.55 9.75 0.21
CA LEU A 51 -9.49 9.13 0.99
C LEU A 51 -9.50 9.59 2.46
N ALA A 52 -9.87 10.85 2.73
CA ALA A 52 -10.08 11.35 4.08
C ALA A 52 -11.23 10.60 4.80
N ALA A 53 -12.34 10.39 4.09
CA ALA A 53 -13.51 9.70 4.61
C ALA A 53 -13.28 8.19 4.86
N THR A 54 -12.43 7.53 4.07
CA THR A 54 -12.18 6.08 4.22
C THR A 54 -10.96 5.73 5.06
N ARG A 55 -9.96 6.61 5.11
CA ARG A 55 -8.65 6.33 5.71
C ARG A 55 -8.10 7.43 6.62
N GLY A 56 -8.80 8.55 6.77
CA GLY A 56 -8.37 9.66 7.63
C GLY A 56 -7.28 10.55 7.03
N TYR A 57 -7.04 10.49 5.71
CA TYR A 57 -6.02 11.31 5.05
C TYR A 57 -6.22 12.82 5.25
N GLY A 58 -5.26 13.46 5.91
CA GLY A 58 -5.30 14.89 6.21
C GLY A 58 -6.19 15.27 7.39
N GLU A 59 -6.72 14.28 8.12
CA GLU A 59 -7.56 14.47 9.31
C GLU A 59 -6.92 13.89 10.59
N ASP A 60 -5.67 13.44 10.52
CA ASP A 60 -4.89 12.91 11.64
C ASP A 60 -5.58 11.76 12.39
N ARG A 61 -6.13 10.80 11.63
CA ARG A 61 -6.79 9.62 12.19
C ARG A 61 -6.63 8.39 11.29
N ASP A 62 -7.10 7.25 11.81
CA ASP A 62 -7.17 5.96 11.11
C ASP A 62 -5.78 5.55 10.56
N LEU A 63 -5.65 5.33 9.25
CA LEU A 63 -4.37 4.94 8.65
C LEU A 63 -3.37 6.10 8.65
N PHE A 64 -3.84 7.35 8.58
CA PHE A 64 -3.00 8.53 8.42
C PHE A 64 -2.83 9.32 9.73
N GLU A 65 -3.02 8.68 10.87
CA GLU A 65 -2.68 9.24 12.17
C GLU A 65 -1.18 9.54 12.24
N ASN A 66 -0.83 10.74 12.72
CA ASN A 66 0.50 11.28 12.70
C ASN A 66 1.14 11.16 11.31
N PHE A 67 0.41 11.43 10.22
CA PHE A 67 1.01 11.54 8.87
C PHE A 67 1.45 12.98 8.58
N PRO A 68 2.67 13.23 8.07
CA PRO A 68 3.13 14.59 7.77
C PRO A 68 2.21 15.33 6.78
N ALA A 69 1.92 16.60 7.05
CA ALA A 69 1.07 17.43 6.19
C ALA A 69 1.71 17.73 4.82
N HIS A 70 3.04 17.79 4.76
CA HIS A 70 3.81 18.09 3.55
C HIS A 70 4.70 16.91 3.20
N VAL A 71 4.33 16.18 2.14
CA VAL A 71 5.07 15.02 1.64
C VAL A 71 5.49 15.27 0.21
N THR A 72 6.79 15.11 -0.06
CA THR A 72 7.34 15.15 -1.41
C THR A 72 7.19 13.76 -2.02
N TRP A 73 6.39 13.66 -3.07
CA TRP A 73 6.15 12.41 -3.78
C TRP A 73 7.01 12.31 -5.03
N THR A 74 7.76 11.23 -5.15
CA THR A 74 8.57 10.91 -6.33
C THR A 74 8.14 9.55 -6.89
N ARG A 75 8.06 9.43 -8.21
CA ARG A 75 7.93 8.14 -8.87
C ARG A 75 9.33 7.59 -9.11
N ALA A 76 9.62 6.39 -8.60
CA ALA A 76 10.94 5.79 -8.65
C ALA A 76 10.85 4.31 -9.04
N LEU A 77 11.93 3.79 -9.61
CA LEU A 77 12.19 2.36 -9.70
C LEU A 77 13.14 2.03 -8.55
N LEU A 78 12.70 1.18 -7.64
CA LEU A 78 13.51 0.67 -6.55
C LEU A 78 13.97 -0.74 -6.90
N SER A 79 15.18 -1.10 -6.47
CA SER A 79 15.68 -2.46 -6.58
C SER A 79 14.90 -3.43 -5.70
N GLY A 80 14.97 -4.72 -6.03
CA GLY A 80 14.42 -5.78 -5.19
C GLY A 80 14.96 -5.73 -3.76
N ASP A 81 16.26 -5.45 -3.58
CA ASP A 81 16.90 -5.35 -2.27
C ASP A 81 16.37 -4.16 -1.44
N GLU A 82 16.18 -2.99 -2.06
CA GLU A 82 15.60 -1.82 -1.40
C GLU A 82 14.17 -2.09 -0.93
N VAL A 83 13.36 -2.75 -1.75
CA VAL A 83 11.98 -3.10 -1.41
C VAL A 83 11.90 -4.24 -0.39
N ALA A 84 12.81 -5.21 -0.45
CA ALA A 84 12.92 -6.27 0.54
C ALA A 84 13.28 -5.73 1.94
N GLY A 85 14.06 -4.64 1.98
CA GLY A 85 14.41 -3.92 3.22
C GLY A 85 13.27 -3.11 3.83
N ALA A 86 12.17 -2.87 3.10
CA ALA A 86 11.04 -2.09 3.57
C ALA A 86 10.26 -2.78 4.70
N ARG A 87 9.44 -2.01 5.40
CA ARG A 87 8.53 -2.50 6.45
C ARG A 87 7.09 -2.35 6.05
N TYR A 88 6.21 -3.21 6.55
CA TYR A 88 4.77 -2.96 6.56
C TYR A 88 4.44 -1.80 7.51
N VAL A 89 3.29 -1.15 7.30
CA VAL A 89 2.72 -0.24 8.32
C VAL A 89 2.57 -0.94 9.67
N ASP A 90 2.73 -0.19 10.76
CA ASP A 90 2.56 -0.73 12.12
C ASP A 90 1.07 -1.00 12.39
N TYR A 91 0.63 -2.19 12.00
CA TYR A 91 -0.72 -2.66 12.16
C TYR A 91 -0.67 -4.11 12.62
N SER A 92 -1.48 -4.44 13.63
CA SER A 92 -1.42 -5.72 14.36
C SER A 92 -1.35 -6.94 13.44
N TYR A 93 -2.09 -6.94 12.34
CA TYR A 93 -2.05 -8.00 11.33
C TYR A 93 -0.65 -8.23 10.74
N TRP A 94 0.03 -7.18 10.31
CA TRP A 94 1.35 -7.28 9.69
C TRP A 94 2.43 -7.60 10.71
N VAL A 95 2.31 -7.08 11.92
CA VAL A 95 3.17 -7.42 13.05
C VAL A 95 3.08 -8.92 13.33
N GLU A 96 1.87 -9.47 13.45
CA GLU A 96 1.66 -10.90 13.70
C GLU A 96 2.17 -11.79 12.54
N LEU A 97 1.83 -11.41 11.29
CA LEU A 97 2.22 -12.17 10.10
C LEU A 97 3.74 -12.29 9.96
N SER A 98 4.46 -11.21 10.25
CA SER A 98 5.92 -11.15 10.17
C SER A 98 6.66 -11.62 11.44
N GLY A 99 5.94 -12.01 12.50
CA GLY A 99 6.58 -12.38 13.77
C GLY A 99 7.23 -11.19 14.49
N GLY A 100 6.69 -10.00 14.31
CA GLY A 100 7.11 -8.77 14.98
C GLY A 100 8.05 -7.88 14.16
N SER A 101 8.70 -8.40 13.11
CA SER A 101 9.72 -7.63 12.39
C SER A 101 9.16 -6.57 11.43
N ARG A 102 7.90 -6.74 11.03
CA ARG A 102 7.21 -6.00 9.96
C ARG A 102 7.89 -6.13 8.59
N ARG A 103 8.81 -7.07 8.39
CA ARG A 103 9.50 -7.25 7.11
C ARG A 103 8.75 -8.23 6.20
N PRO A 104 8.76 -8.00 4.88
CA PRO A 104 8.06 -8.86 3.95
C PRO A 104 8.72 -10.23 3.78
N THR A 105 10.05 -10.31 3.84
CA THR A 105 10.80 -11.57 3.79
C THR A 105 10.45 -12.48 4.97
N ASP A 106 10.30 -11.90 6.16
CA ASP A 106 9.97 -12.67 7.37
C ASP A 106 8.51 -13.15 7.34
N ALA A 107 7.61 -12.31 6.82
CA ALA A 107 6.23 -12.71 6.57
C ALA A 107 6.14 -13.84 5.53
N ALA A 108 6.89 -13.75 4.42
CA ALA A 108 6.93 -14.79 3.40
C ALA A 108 7.41 -16.14 3.98
N ALA A 109 8.53 -16.16 4.71
CA ALA A 109 9.04 -17.37 5.36
C ALA A 109 8.03 -18.00 6.33
N ARG A 110 7.25 -17.18 7.05
CA ARG A 110 6.21 -17.67 7.96
C ARG A 110 4.99 -18.20 7.21
N ILE A 111 4.59 -17.57 6.12
CA ILE A 111 3.53 -18.07 5.23
C ILE A 111 3.91 -19.42 4.65
N GLU A 112 5.15 -19.58 4.18
CA GLU A 112 5.68 -20.85 3.65
C GLU A 112 5.72 -21.95 4.72
N ALA A 113 6.00 -21.59 5.97
CA ALA A 113 5.90 -22.49 7.12
C ALA A 113 4.45 -22.83 7.52
N GLY A 114 3.44 -22.30 6.81
CA GLY A 114 2.02 -22.54 7.05
C GLY A 114 1.42 -21.73 8.20
N LEU A 115 2.14 -20.74 8.75
CA LEU A 115 1.65 -19.89 9.83
C LEU A 115 0.64 -18.87 9.29
N ARG A 116 -0.43 -18.64 10.05
CA ARG A 116 -1.50 -17.71 9.72
C ARG A 116 -1.65 -16.67 10.81
N ALA A 117 -1.64 -15.38 10.43
CA ALA A 117 -1.90 -14.31 11.38
C ALA A 117 -3.38 -14.25 11.74
N PHE A 118 -3.71 -14.40 13.02
CA PHE A 118 -5.09 -14.38 13.53
C PHE A 118 -6.05 -15.32 12.77
N ASP A 119 -5.57 -16.50 12.38
CA ASP A 119 -6.29 -17.51 11.58
C ASP A 119 -6.79 -17.01 10.20
N VAL A 120 -6.32 -15.84 9.75
CA VAL A 120 -6.66 -15.31 8.43
C VAL A 120 -5.97 -16.17 7.34
N PRO A 121 -6.70 -16.57 6.29
CA PRO A 121 -6.14 -17.37 5.21
C PRO A 121 -4.99 -16.66 4.44
N ASN A 122 -3.95 -17.41 4.04
CA ASN A 122 -2.77 -16.90 3.31
C ASN A 122 -2.93 -16.97 1.78
N GLU A 123 -3.97 -17.64 1.31
CA GLU A 123 -4.28 -17.93 -0.09
C GLU A 123 -4.22 -16.67 -0.98
N PRO A 124 -4.70 -15.47 -0.55
CA PRO A 124 -4.56 -14.26 -1.36
C PRO A 124 -3.10 -13.86 -1.67
N PHE A 125 -2.15 -14.14 -0.77
CA PHE A 125 -0.73 -13.87 -1.01
C PHE A 125 -0.14 -14.87 -2.00
N VAL A 126 -0.50 -16.15 -1.87
CA VAL A 126 -0.04 -17.22 -2.76
C VAL A 126 -0.61 -17.04 -4.18
N GLU A 127 -1.90 -16.72 -4.29
CA GLU A 127 -2.55 -16.39 -5.57
C GLU A 127 -1.84 -15.22 -6.27
N ALA A 128 -1.53 -14.15 -5.51
CA ALA A 128 -0.80 -13.01 -6.06
C ALA A 128 0.64 -13.35 -6.46
N ALA A 129 1.36 -14.14 -5.65
CA ALA A 129 2.71 -14.60 -5.98
C ALA A 129 2.72 -15.42 -7.28
N GLN A 130 1.74 -16.31 -7.47
CA GLN A 130 1.58 -17.09 -8.69
C GLN A 130 1.23 -16.22 -9.90
N ALA A 131 0.32 -15.26 -9.74
CA ALA A 131 -0.05 -14.32 -10.80
C ALA A 131 1.16 -13.49 -11.25
N PHE A 132 1.95 -13.00 -10.30
CA PHE A 132 3.19 -12.29 -10.57
C PHE A 132 4.20 -13.16 -11.33
N ALA A 133 4.42 -14.39 -10.87
CA ALA A 133 5.31 -15.34 -11.55
C ALA A 133 4.82 -15.69 -12.98
N ALA A 134 3.51 -15.61 -13.23
CA ALA A 134 2.91 -15.78 -14.56
C ALA A 134 3.03 -14.52 -15.46
N GLY A 135 3.66 -13.44 -14.98
CA GLY A 135 3.90 -12.21 -15.72
C GLY A 135 2.84 -11.12 -15.51
N GLU A 136 1.95 -11.27 -14.53
CA GLU A 136 1.02 -10.20 -14.18
C GLU A 136 1.80 -8.98 -13.66
N ARG A 137 1.43 -7.80 -14.18
CA ARG A 137 2.01 -6.54 -13.73
C ARG A 137 1.12 -5.92 -12.68
N PHE A 138 1.71 -5.67 -11.52
CA PHE A 138 0.98 -5.01 -10.46
C PHE A 138 1.05 -3.48 -10.52
N PRO A 139 0.05 -2.79 -9.96
CA PRO A 139 0.14 -1.36 -9.68
C PRO A 139 1.34 -1.03 -8.78
N PRO A 140 1.87 0.20 -8.86
CA PRO A 140 2.99 0.64 -8.04
C PRO A 140 2.75 0.41 -6.55
N LEU A 141 3.84 0.15 -5.81
CA LEU A 141 3.81 0.22 -4.35
C LEU A 141 3.81 1.69 -3.92
N ILE A 142 3.17 1.99 -2.78
CA ILE A 142 3.24 3.33 -2.18
C ILE A 142 4.09 3.21 -0.94
N MET A 143 5.29 3.77 -1.01
CA MET A 143 6.29 3.75 0.05
C MET A 143 6.38 5.12 0.71
N VAL A 144 6.63 5.14 2.02
CA VAL A 144 6.87 6.38 2.77
C VAL A 144 8.05 6.21 3.71
N GLY A 145 8.83 7.26 3.89
CA GLY A 145 9.97 7.27 4.80
C GLY A 145 10.58 8.65 4.92
N GLU A 146 11.47 8.85 5.88
CA GLU A 146 12.25 10.10 5.94
C GLU A 146 13.43 10.06 4.97
N ARG A 147 13.95 8.85 4.72
CA ARG A 147 15.02 8.55 3.78
C ARG A 147 14.63 7.33 2.94
N GLN A 148 15.29 7.16 1.79
CA GLN A 148 15.01 6.04 0.88
C GLN A 148 15.51 4.68 1.39
N ASP A 149 16.43 4.66 2.35
CA ASP A 149 16.97 3.45 2.96
C ASP A 149 16.13 2.91 4.13
N ASP A 150 15.05 3.60 4.50
CA ASP A 150 14.17 3.24 5.62
C ASP A 150 12.71 3.53 5.26
N LEU A 151 12.15 2.65 4.44
CA LEU A 151 10.81 2.80 3.84
C LEU A 151 9.77 1.90 4.50
N VAL A 152 8.55 2.41 4.56
CA VAL A 152 7.34 1.72 4.99
C VAL A 152 6.36 1.65 3.83
N CYS A 153 5.83 0.46 3.58
CA CYS A 153 4.79 0.20 2.58
C CYS A 153 3.43 0.68 3.08
N LEU A 154 3.06 1.90 2.72
CA LEU A 154 1.77 2.51 3.03
C LEU A 154 0.61 1.80 2.30
N GLU A 155 0.80 1.44 1.03
CA GLU A 155 -0.17 0.69 0.23
C GLU A 155 0.55 -0.29 -0.69
N GLY A 156 -0.09 -1.45 -0.92
CA GLY A 156 0.49 -2.55 -1.67
C GLY A 156 1.08 -3.65 -0.79
N ASN A 157 0.77 -3.69 0.50
CA ASN A 157 1.30 -4.70 1.43
C ASN A 157 1.11 -6.15 0.93
N LEU A 158 -0.05 -6.48 0.34
CA LEU A 158 -0.28 -7.80 -0.29
C LEU A 158 0.68 -8.07 -1.45
N ARG A 159 0.92 -7.08 -2.30
CA ARG A 159 1.82 -7.18 -3.44
C ARG A 159 3.27 -7.28 -2.99
N LEU A 160 3.62 -6.54 -1.95
CA LEU A 160 4.93 -6.61 -1.30
C LEU A 160 5.19 -8.02 -0.73
N THR A 161 4.19 -8.64 -0.08
CA THR A 161 4.27 -10.04 0.37
C THR A 161 4.40 -10.99 -0.82
N ALA A 162 3.63 -10.76 -1.90
CA ALA A 162 3.70 -11.59 -3.11
C ALA A 162 5.09 -11.56 -3.76
N TYR A 163 5.75 -10.40 -3.83
CA TYR A 163 7.13 -10.30 -4.29
C TYR A 163 8.10 -11.08 -3.40
N ALA A 164 7.91 -11.03 -2.07
CA ALA A 164 8.74 -11.81 -1.15
C ALA A 164 8.54 -13.33 -1.29
N LEU A 165 7.36 -13.78 -1.72
CA LEU A 165 7.05 -15.20 -1.96
C LEU A 165 7.49 -15.70 -3.35
N ALA A 166 7.61 -14.82 -4.34
CA ALA A 166 7.88 -15.16 -5.74
C ALA A 166 9.27 -14.74 -6.23
N ASP A 167 10.14 -14.33 -5.31
CA ASP A 167 11.36 -13.57 -5.53
C ASP A 167 11.13 -12.14 -6.07
N PHE A 168 11.84 -11.17 -5.48
CA PHE A 168 11.71 -9.78 -5.88
C PHE A 168 12.22 -9.56 -7.31
N PRO A 169 11.50 -8.80 -8.16
CA PRO A 169 12.04 -8.41 -9.46
C PRO A 169 13.17 -7.39 -9.30
N SER A 170 13.97 -7.24 -10.36
CA SER A 170 15.09 -6.29 -10.39
C SER A 170 14.65 -4.85 -10.17
N ASP A 171 13.50 -4.47 -10.73
CA ASP A 171 12.98 -3.11 -10.71
C ASP A 171 11.50 -3.13 -10.32
N ILE A 172 11.18 -2.40 -9.25
CA ILE A 172 9.83 -2.28 -8.72
C ILE A 172 9.43 -0.82 -8.79
N GLU A 173 8.34 -0.56 -9.50
CA GLU A 173 7.77 0.76 -9.61
C GLU A 173 7.10 1.18 -8.30
N CYS A 174 7.53 2.31 -7.75
CA CYS A 174 7.09 2.84 -6.48
C CYS A 174 6.71 4.32 -6.59
N LEU A 175 5.71 4.73 -5.80
CA LEU A 175 5.52 6.11 -5.39
C LEU A 175 6.13 6.28 -4.01
N VAL A 176 7.24 7.01 -3.92
CA VAL A 176 7.98 7.24 -2.68
C VAL A 176 7.63 8.62 -2.12
N GLY A 177 7.02 8.65 -0.94
CA GLY A 177 6.69 9.86 -0.19
C GLY A 177 7.74 10.12 0.89
N THR A 178 8.41 11.27 0.81
CA THR A 178 9.39 11.68 1.82
C THR A 178 8.95 12.94 2.56
N ALA A 179 9.16 12.95 3.88
CA ALA A 179 9.02 14.16 4.69
C ALA A 179 9.86 14.07 5.98
N PRO A 180 10.27 15.23 6.54
CA PRO A 180 10.84 15.27 7.88
C PRO A 180 9.95 14.61 8.92
N GLY A 181 10.55 13.80 9.80
CA GLY A 181 9.84 13.10 10.88
C GLY A 181 8.99 11.91 10.44
N MET A 182 8.94 11.57 9.15
CA MET A 182 8.29 10.35 8.64
C MET A 182 8.97 9.08 9.17
N GLY A 183 10.23 9.16 9.62
CA GLY A 183 10.97 8.04 10.21
C GLY A 183 10.31 7.44 11.46
N ARG A 184 9.33 8.11 12.08
CA ARG A 184 8.51 7.52 13.15
C ARG A 184 7.67 6.33 12.67
N TRP A 185 7.31 6.29 11.39
CA TRP A 185 6.51 5.20 10.81
C TRP A 185 7.32 3.90 10.67
N ALA A 186 8.65 3.99 10.58
CA ALA A 186 9.54 2.83 10.44
C ALA A 186 9.96 2.20 11.78
N ARG A 187 9.61 2.84 12.91
CA ARG A 187 9.92 2.38 14.27
C ARG A 187 8.97 1.30 14.74
#